data_AF-A0A7Y9J805-F1
#
_entry.id   AF-A0A7Y9J805-F1
#
_cell.length_a   1.000
_cell.length_b   1.000
_cell.length_c   1.000
_cell.angle_alpha   90.00
_cell.angle_beta   90.00
_cell.angle_gamma   90.00
#
_symmetry.space_group_name_H-M   'P 1'
#
loop_
_entity.id
_entity.type
_entity.pdbx_description
1 polymer ?
#
loop_
_entity_poly.entity_id
_entity_poly.type
_entity_poly.pdbx_seq_one_letter_code
_entity_poly.pdbx_strand_id
1 'polypeptide(L)'
;MPDHLPEEVRLKRTVARLATYLQVYGDLMVRTNDWDPAVLARFRADPVVTGLGGWADIVATRAEIEHLGTLLPDDWLAAAATGSPEQCAKAVAAQFDLGLDGVIMHASTPAELAPVVGSYRRPS
;
A
#
# COMPACT_ATOMS: atom_id res chain seq x y z
N MET A 1 -0.08 7.33 2.50
CA MET A 1 1.19 7.74 1.88
C MET A 1 1.03 9.11 1.29
N PRO A 2 1.53 10.14 1.97
CA PRO A 2 1.46 11.51 1.47
C PRO A 2 2.26 11.68 0.17
N ASP A 3 1.73 12.45 -0.77
CA ASP A 3 2.38 12.69 -2.07
C ASP A 3 3.64 13.57 -2.00
N HIS A 4 3.87 14.25 -0.87
CA HIS A 4 5.08 15.07 -0.67
C HIS A 4 6.35 14.24 -0.42
N LEU A 5 6.23 12.94 -0.24
CA LEU A 5 7.37 12.04 -0.12
C LEU A 5 7.99 11.75 -1.50
N PRO A 6 9.32 11.54 -1.59
CA PRO A 6 9.94 11.11 -2.84
C PRO A 6 9.25 9.88 -3.42
N GLU A 7 9.07 9.85 -4.74
CA GLU A 7 8.38 8.77 -5.45
C GLU A 7 8.93 7.39 -5.10
N GLU A 8 10.26 7.26 -5.01
CA GLU A 8 10.93 6.02 -4.63
C GLU A 8 10.54 5.54 -3.22
N VAL A 9 10.39 6.47 -2.27
CA VAL A 9 9.92 6.16 -0.91
C VAL A 9 8.47 5.70 -0.93
N ARG A 10 7.63 6.34 -1.76
CA ARG A 10 6.23 5.96 -1.93
C ARG A 10 6.13 4.54 -2.52
N LEU A 11 6.81 4.28 -3.63
CA LEU A 11 6.85 2.97 -4.30
C LEU A 11 7.34 1.85 -3.37
N LYS A 12 8.39 2.11 -2.58
CA LYS A 12 8.92 1.13 -1.63
C LYS A 12 7.94 0.83 -0.48
N ARG A 13 7.20 1.84 0.00
CA ARG A 13 6.24 1.69 1.11
C ARG A 13 4.87 1.19 0.67
N THR A 14 4.53 1.26 -0.62
CA THR A 14 3.28 0.74 -1.18
C THR A 14 3.52 -0.55 -1.94
N VAL A 15 4.02 -0.46 -3.17
CA VAL A 15 4.13 -1.57 -4.12
C VAL A 15 5.06 -2.65 -3.60
N ALA A 16 6.28 -2.28 -3.17
CA ALA A 16 7.24 -3.28 -2.69
C ALA A 16 6.76 -3.95 -1.40
N ARG A 17 6.08 -3.21 -0.53
CA ARG A 17 5.50 -3.74 0.72
C ARG A 17 4.35 -4.72 0.45
N LEU A 18 3.43 -4.36 -0.45
CA LEU A 18 2.35 -5.26 -0.89
C LEU A 18 2.92 -6.51 -1.56
N ALA A 19 3.92 -6.36 -2.42
CA ALA A 19 4.63 -7.47 -3.04
C ALA A 19 5.24 -8.42 -2.00
N THR A 20 5.91 -7.91 -0.96
CA THR A 20 6.40 -8.74 0.16
C THR A 20 5.26 -9.49 0.86
N TYR A 21 4.12 -8.85 1.10
CA TYR A 21 2.98 -9.56 1.69
C TYR A 21 2.39 -10.63 0.77
N LEU A 22 2.37 -10.42 -0.54
CA LEU A 22 1.93 -11.43 -1.51
C LEU A 22 2.93 -12.59 -1.61
N GLN A 23 4.23 -12.33 -1.44
CA GLN A 23 5.28 -13.35 -1.35
C GLN A 23 5.08 -14.25 -0.12
N VAL A 24 4.74 -13.68 1.05
CA VAL A 24 4.70 -14.42 2.33
C VAL A 24 3.29 -14.94 2.67
N TYR A 25 2.27 -14.12 2.48
CA TYR A 25 0.89 -14.35 2.93
C TYR A 25 -0.13 -14.31 1.79
N GLY A 26 0.29 -14.40 0.53
CA GLY A 26 -0.55 -14.17 -0.64
C GLY A 26 -1.91 -14.88 -0.60
N ASP A 27 -1.95 -16.17 -0.32
CA ASP A 27 -3.21 -16.93 -0.31
C ASP A 27 -4.14 -16.49 0.82
N LEU A 28 -3.59 -16.12 1.99
CA LEU A 28 -4.38 -15.60 3.11
C LEU A 28 -4.95 -14.23 2.75
N MET A 29 -4.14 -13.34 2.19
CA MET A 29 -4.58 -12.01 1.78
C MET A 29 -5.65 -12.07 0.70
N VAL A 30 -5.47 -12.91 -0.31
CA VAL A 30 -6.43 -13.07 -1.40
C VAL A 30 -7.79 -13.53 -0.86
N ARG A 31 -7.80 -14.54 0.02
CA ARG A 31 -9.05 -15.02 0.61
C ARG A 31 -9.71 -14.00 1.53
N THR A 32 -8.95 -13.34 2.39
CA THR A 32 -9.49 -12.40 3.39
C THR A 32 -10.09 -11.15 2.74
N ASN A 33 -9.51 -10.69 1.64
CA ASN A 33 -9.97 -9.48 0.94
C ASN A 33 -10.88 -9.79 -0.26
N ASP A 34 -11.25 -11.07 -0.47
CA ASP A 34 -12.03 -11.54 -1.63
C ASP A 34 -11.44 -11.07 -2.98
N TRP A 35 -10.12 -11.14 -3.09
CA TRP A 35 -9.37 -10.72 -4.26
C TRP A 35 -9.27 -11.84 -5.31
N ASP A 36 -9.01 -11.48 -6.57
CA ASP A 36 -8.87 -12.46 -7.65
C ASP A 36 -7.60 -13.34 -7.45
N PRO A 37 -7.73 -14.66 -7.24
CA PRO A 37 -6.58 -15.55 -7.09
C PRO A 37 -5.74 -15.67 -8.38
N ALA A 38 -6.30 -15.38 -9.55
CA ALA A 38 -5.55 -15.42 -10.80
C ALA A 38 -4.50 -14.28 -10.89
N VAL A 39 -4.76 -13.14 -10.25
CA VAL A 39 -3.76 -12.06 -10.11
C VAL A 39 -2.57 -12.56 -9.30
N LEU A 40 -2.81 -13.21 -8.16
CA LEU A 40 -1.74 -13.76 -7.31
C LEU A 40 -0.93 -14.84 -8.05
N ALA A 41 -1.60 -15.69 -8.84
CA ALA A 41 -0.92 -16.69 -9.65
C ALA A 41 0.01 -16.06 -10.69
N ARG A 42 -0.45 -15.01 -11.40
CA ARG A 42 0.38 -14.25 -12.35
C ARG A 42 1.56 -13.57 -11.66
N PHE A 43 1.30 -12.90 -10.53
CA PHE A 43 2.34 -12.26 -9.72
C PHE A 43 3.43 -13.26 -9.33
N ARG A 44 3.07 -14.44 -8.79
CA ARG A 44 4.04 -15.46 -8.37
C ARG A 44 4.82 -16.10 -9.53
N ALA A 45 4.24 -16.13 -10.73
CA ALA A 45 4.88 -16.68 -11.91
C ALA A 45 5.81 -15.68 -12.62
N ASP A 46 5.80 -14.42 -12.21
CA ASP A 46 6.57 -13.37 -12.89
C ASP A 46 8.09 -13.58 -12.69
N PRO A 47 8.91 -13.43 -13.76
CA PRO A 47 10.36 -13.60 -13.68
C PRO A 47 11.05 -12.67 -12.66
N VAL A 48 10.54 -11.45 -12.46
CA VAL A 48 11.08 -10.54 -11.45
C VAL A 48 10.79 -11.11 -10.07
N VAL A 49 9.55 -11.50 -9.78
CA VAL A 49 9.17 -12.06 -8.47
C VAL A 49 9.95 -13.33 -8.15
N THR A 50 10.10 -14.23 -9.11
CA THR A 50 10.85 -15.49 -8.94
C THR A 50 12.36 -15.27 -8.85
N GLY A 51 12.89 -14.21 -9.45
CA GLY A 51 14.30 -13.84 -9.43
C GLY A 51 14.76 -13.10 -8.18
N LEU A 52 13.83 -12.58 -7.36
CA LEU A 52 14.19 -11.88 -6.12
C LEU A 52 14.82 -12.85 -5.11
N GLY A 53 16.08 -12.59 -4.74
CA GLY A 53 16.80 -13.34 -3.70
C GLY A 53 16.36 -13.04 -2.26
N GLY A 54 15.20 -12.40 -2.07
CA GLY A 54 14.69 -11.92 -0.79
C GLY A 54 13.35 -11.20 -0.92
N TRP A 55 12.94 -10.53 0.14
CA TRP A 55 11.66 -9.80 0.17
C TRP A 55 11.74 -8.53 -0.69
N ALA A 56 10.71 -8.29 -1.49
CA ALA A 56 10.67 -7.19 -2.45
C ALA A 56 10.99 -5.82 -1.82
N ASP A 57 10.44 -5.52 -0.65
CA ASP A 57 10.71 -4.26 0.07
C ASP A 57 12.13 -4.13 0.65
N ILE A 58 12.92 -5.20 0.65
CA ILE A 58 14.32 -5.20 1.08
C ILE A 58 15.26 -5.18 -0.13
N VAL A 59 15.04 -6.07 -1.11
CA VAL A 59 16.04 -6.37 -2.15
C VAL A 59 15.70 -5.83 -3.54
N ALA A 60 14.43 -5.49 -3.83
CA ALA A 60 14.06 -5.04 -5.16
C ALA A 60 14.61 -3.65 -5.46
N THR A 61 15.12 -3.49 -6.68
CA THR A 61 15.52 -2.22 -7.26
C THR A 61 14.30 -1.38 -7.63
N ARG A 62 14.50 -0.07 -7.85
CA ARG A 62 13.42 0.83 -8.28
C ARG A 62 12.67 0.31 -9.51
N ALA A 63 13.39 -0.10 -10.55
CA ALA A 63 12.79 -0.58 -11.81
C ALA A 63 11.98 -1.87 -11.60
N GLU A 64 12.46 -2.77 -10.74
CA GLU A 64 11.71 -3.97 -10.37
C GLU A 64 10.44 -3.60 -9.60
N ILE A 65 10.49 -2.63 -8.67
CA ILE A 65 9.30 -2.15 -7.95
C ILE A 65 8.29 -1.54 -8.92
N GLU A 66 8.73 -0.73 -9.88
CA GLU A 66 7.86 -0.18 -10.93
C GLU A 66 7.20 -1.30 -11.75
N HIS A 67 7.96 -2.33 -12.16
CA HIS A 67 7.42 -3.51 -12.85
C HIS A 67 6.40 -4.26 -12.00
N LEU A 68 6.70 -4.53 -10.73
CA LEU A 68 5.77 -5.18 -9.80
C LEU A 68 4.45 -4.39 -9.69
N GLY A 69 4.52 -3.06 -9.75
CA GLY A 69 3.33 -2.21 -9.75
C GLY A 69 2.39 -2.50 -10.92
N THR A 70 2.92 -2.88 -12.09
CA THR A 70 2.11 -3.20 -13.29
C THR A 70 1.38 -4.55 -13.18
N LEU A 71 1.82 -5.43 -12.28
CA LEU A 71 1.22 -6.74 -12.05
C LEU A 71 0.03 -6.70 -11.09
N LEU A 72 -0.07 -5.62 -10.30
CA LEU A 72 -1.02 -5.48 -9.21
C LEU A 72 -2.16 -4.53 -9.64
N PRO A 73 -3.43 -4.91 -9.42
CA PRO A 73 -4.54 -3.99 -9.63
C PRO A 73 -4.41 -2.75 -8.73
N ASP A 74 -4.70 -1.57 -9.28
CA ASP A 74 -4.68 -0.30 -8.53
C ASP A 74 -5.55 -0.37 -7.26
N ASP A 75 -6.69 -1.07 -7.34
CA ASP A 75 -7.62 -1.24 -6.22
C ASP A 75 -7.01 -2.00 -5.03
N TRP A 76 -6.02 -2.88 -5.26
CA TRP A 76 -5.31 -3.56 -4.16
C TRP A 76 -4.38 -2.62 -3.41
N LEU A 77 -3.93 -1.55 -4.08
CA LEU A 77 -3.16 -0.46 -3.48
C LEU A 77 -4.06 0.64 -2.89
N ALA A 78 -5.30 0.75 -3.37
CA ALA A 78 -6.27 1.76 -2.95
C ALA A 78 -6.72 1.63 -1.48
N ALA A 79 -6.60 0.44 -0.88
CA ALA A 79 -6.85 0.23 0.55
C ALA A 79 -5.88 1.04 1.44
N ALA A 80 -4.70 1.40 0.92
CA ALA A 80 -3.83 2.35 1.59
C ALA A 80 -4.37 3.78 1.37
N ALA A 81 -4.61 4.52 2.46
CA ALA A 81 -4.90 5.95 2.37
C ALA A 81 -3.70 6.66 1.70
N THR A 82 -3.82 6.98 0.42
CA THR A 82 -2.78 7.59 -0.43
C THR A 82 -3.34 8.84 -1.10
N GLY A 83 -2.46 9.74 -1.56
CA GLY A 83 -2.86 11.01 -2.18
C GLY A 83 -2.54 12.22 -1.31
N SER A 84 -3.28 13.31 -1.53
CA SER A 84 -3.13 14.54 -0.76
C SER A 84 -3.44 14.32 0.73
N PRO A 85 -2.95 15.19 1.63
CA PRO A 85 -3.32 15.13 3.04
C PRO A 85 -4.83 15.11 3.29
N GLU A 86 -5.61 15.82 2.48
CA GLU A 86 -7.08 15.88 2.52
C GLU A 86 -7.72 14.57 2.08
N GLN A 87 -7.22 13.95 1.01
CA GLN A 87 -7.70 12.64 0.56
C GLN A 87 -7.42 11.56 1.60
N CYS A 88 -6.22 11.58 2.19
CA CYS A 88 -5.86 10.68 3.29
C CYS A 88 -6.77 10.91 4.51
N ALA A 89 -7.03 12.17 4.89
CA ALA A 89 -7.92 12.51 6.01
C ALA A 89 -9.37 12.04 5.75
N LYS A 90 -9.87 12.19 4.52
CA LYS A 90 -11.19 11.71 4.12
C LYS A 90 -11.29 10.18 4.19
N ALA A 91 -10.26 9.47 3.72
CA ALA A 91 -10.20 8.01 3.81
C ALA A 91 -10.20 7.53 5.26
N VAL A 92 -9.50 8.24 6.17
CA VAL A 92 -9.55 7.99 7.62
C VAL A 92 -10.94 8.25 8.18
N ALA A 93 -11.56 9.39 7.85
CA ALA A 93 -12.91 9.73 8.32
C ALA A 93 -13.96 8.70 7.87
N ALA A 94 -13.87 8.22 6.63
CA ALA A 94 -14.78 7.20 6.09
C ALA A 94 -14.71 5.86 6.85
N GLN A 95 -13.61 5.57 7.57
CA GLN A 95 -13.53 4.38 8.42
C GLN A 95 -14.49 4.47 9.62
N PHE A 96 -14.73 5.68 10.15
CA PHE A 96 -15.68 5.90 11.24
C PHE A 96 -17.13 5.79 10.77
N ASP A 97 -17.43 6.14 9.52
CA ASP A 97 -18.75 5.91 8.91
C ASP A 97 -19.10 4.41 8.82
N LEU A 98 -18.09 3.53 8.84
CA LEU A 98 -18.24 2.08 8.89
C LEU A 98 -18.42 1.54 10.33
N GLY A 99 -18.49 2.42 11.34
CA GLY A 99 -18.75 2.08 12.74
C GLY A 99 -17.52 1.74 13.57
N LEU A 100 -16.31 2.13 13.12
CA LEU A 100 -15.07 1.91 13.86
C LEU A 100 -14.83 3.00 14.92
N ASP A 101 -14.36 2.63 16.11
CA ASP A 101 -14.03 3.59 17.20
C ASP A 101 -12.63 4.22 17.05
N GLY A 102 -11.81 3.72 16.13
CA GLY A 102 -10.45 4.22 15.92
C GLY A 102 -9.76 3.59 14.71
N VAL A 103 -8.72 4.26 14.24
CA VAL A 103 -7.88 3.84 13.10
C VAL A 103 -6.42 3.86 13.53
N ILE A 104 -5.67 2.81 13.18
CA ILE A 104 -4.21 2.76 13.35
C ILE A 104 -3.55 3.06 12.00
N MET A 105 -2.82 4.16 11.92
CA MET A 105 -2.03 4.52 10.73
C MET A 105 -0.60 3.99 10.89
N HIS A 106 -0.18 3.07 10.03
CA HIS A 106 1.17 2.49 10.05
C HIS A 106 1.99 2.88 8.80
N ALA A 107 3.29 2.57 8.79
CA ALA A 107 4.24 2.86 7.71
C ALA A 107 4.57 4.35 7.43
N SER A 108 4.19 5.25 8.35
CA SER A 108 4.55 6.68 8.32
C SER A 108 5.09 7.12 9.68
N THR A 109 6.06 8.01 9.71
CA THR A 109 6.50 8.67 10.94
C THR A 109 5.50 9.73 11.39
N PRO A 110 5.52 10.18 12.67
CA PRO A 110 4.66 11.25 13.14
C PRO A 110 4.78 12.54 12.31
N ALA A 111 5.99 12.89 11.84
CA ALA A 111 6.21 14.07 11.01
C ALA A 111 5.55 13.94 9.62
N GLU A 112 5.62 12.76 9.01
CA GLU A 112 4.99 12.48 7.71
C GLU A 112 3.46 12.47 7.81
N LEU A 113 2.90 12.10 8.98
CA LEU A 113 1.45 12.15 9.24
C LEU A 113 0.93 13.51 9.67
N ALA A 114 1.80 14.44 10.10
CA ALA A 114 1.37 15.73 10.63
C ALA A 114 0.45 16.52 9.66
N PRO A 115 0.69 16.56 8.33
CA PRO A 115 -0.24 17.20 7.40
C PRO A 115 -1.61 16.52 7.34
N VAL A 116 -1.66 15.18 7.37
CA VAL A 116 -2.90 14.40 7.32
C VAL A 116 -3.75 14.64 8.59
N VAL A 117 -3.11 14.62 9.76
CA VAL A 117 -3.76 14.93 11.05
C VAL A 117 -4.23 16.38 11.07
N GLY A 118 -3.44 17.30 10.50
CA GLY A 118 -3.83 18.69 10.30
C GLY A 118 -5.11 18.83 9.48
N SER A 119 -5.18 18.18 8.32
CA SER A 119 -6.37 18.21 7.46
C SER A 119 -7.58 17.52 8.10
N TYR A 120 -7.39 16.42 8.84
CA TYR A 120 -8.47 15.74 9.58
C TYR A 120 -9.11 16.63 10.68
N ARG A 121 -8.32 17.49 11.33
CA ARG A 121 -8.80 18.37 12.40
C ARG A 121 -9.50 19.63 11.91
N ARG A 122 -9.46 19.93 10.61
CA ARG A 122 -10.16 21.09 10.07
C ARG A 122 -11.67 20.82 10.07
N PRO A 123 -12.51 21.75 10.52
CA PRO A 123 -13.96 21.62 10.38
C PRO A 123 -14.31 21.49 8.89
N SER A 124 -15.24 20.59 8.58
CA SER A 124 -15.86 20.47 7.25
C SER A 124 -16.87 21.59 7.01
#